data_AF-A0A1H9C3X7-F1
#
_entry.id   AF-A0A1H9C3X7-F1
#
_cell.length_a   1.000
_cell.length_b   1.000
_cell.length_c   1.000
_cell.angle_alpha   90.00
_cell.angle_beta   90.00
_cell.angle_gamma   90.00
#
_symmetry.space_group_name_H-M   'P 1'
#
loop_
_entity.id
_entity.type
_entity.pdbx_description
1 polymer ?
#
loop_
_entity_poly.entity_id
_entity_poly.type
_entity_poly.pdbx_seq_one_letter_code
_entity_poly.pdbx_strand_id
1 'polypeptide(L)'
;MPEYKNGKLQLPNVTLVALTSVKIKPTIKAMLYSMRGIDFGDAVLITHEKPFMLPKKIRYAHIDKIDEINKFNYACVYELGKYINTDYILLVHYDGFVIYPESWRDEFLDYDYIGSPWPLPPDDDPVKYRDPDGKIIRVGNSVGLRSKKLLDLPGQLNLPWESFYGWYNEDGFLCCHHHKELEAAGCKYAPIEVARYFGREQTFEETTGIKPFTFHKWGGENADFPKFDKTPWIKVLYRRIRYGRKKEDT
;
A
#
# COMPACT_ATOMS: atom_id res chain seq x y z
N MET A 1 15.78 -17.31 7.94
CA MET A 1 14.66 -17.71 8.82
C MET A 1 14.29 -16.47 9.58
N PRO A 2 13.03 -16.02 9.52
CA PRO A 2 12.66 -14.73 10.08
C PRO A 2 12.88 -14.73 11.59
N GLU A 3 13.40 -13.63 12.12
CA GLU A 3 13.62 -13.48 13.56
C GLU A 3 12.29 -13.17 14.26
N TYR A 4 12.01 -13.88 15.35
CA TYR A 4 10.86 -13.61 16.22
C TYR A 4 11.32 -13.31 17.65
N LYS A 5 10.77 -12.25 18.24
CA LYS A 5 10.93 -11.92 19.67
C LYS A 5 9.56 -11.77 20.30
N ASN A 6 9.35 -12.42 21.45
CA ASN A 6 8.07 -12.40 22.18
C ASN A 6 6.85 -12.72 21.29
N GLY A 7 7.00 -13.66 20.35
CA GLY A 7 5.93 -14.07 19.43
C GLY A 7 5.65 -13.09 18.28
N LYS A 8 6.52 -12.10 18.04
CA LYS A 8 6.39 -11.15 16.93
C LYS A 8 7.58 -11.20 15.98
N LEU A 9 7.26 -11.13 14.69
CA LEU A 9 8.24 -10.98 13.62
C LEU A 9 9.02 -9.67 13.78
N GLN A 10 10.33 -9.71 13.65
CA GLN A 10 11.21 -8.55 13.75
C GLN A 10 11.60 -8.06 12.36
N LEU A 11 11.22 -6.84 12.00
CA LEU A 11 11.57 -6.18 10.75
C LEU A 11 12.25 -4.83 11.02
N PRO A 12 13.45 -4.82 11.63
CA PRO A 12 14.13 -3.59 12.04
C PRO A 12 14.56 -2.71 10.85
N ASN A 13 14.66 -3.27 9.66
CA ASN A 13 15.01 -2.59 8.42
C ASN A 13 13.80 -2.16 7.57
N VAL A 14 12.57 -2.29 8.09
CA VAL A 14 11.33 -1.92 7.38
C VAL A 14 10.59 -0.82 8.15
N THR A 15 10.25 0.26 7.46
CA THR A 15 9.31 1.29 7.95
C THR A 15 7.89 0.94 7.51
N LEU A 16 6.96 0.78 8.45
CA LEU A 16 5.53 0.74 8.13
C LEU A 16 5.03 2.16 7.83
N VAL A 17 4.57 2.43 6.61
CA VAL A 17 4.18 3.78 6.20
C VAL A 17 2.75 3.83 5.66
N ALA A 18 2.04 4.91 5.99
CA ALA A 18 0.82 5.29 5.31
C ALA A 18 0.85 6.78 4.94
N LEU A 19 0.50 7.08 3.70
CA LEU A 19 0.34 8.43 3.16
C LEU A 19 -1.13 8.66 2.87
N THR A 20 -1.77 9.66 3.49
CA THR A 20 -3.19 9.93 3.20
C THR A 20 -3.65 11.31 3.66
N SER A 21 -4.65 11.88 2.98
CA SER A 21 -5.48 12.99 3.47
C SER A 21 -6.94 12.61 3.67
N VAL A 22 -7.28 11.33 3.51
CA VAL A 22 -8.62 10.78 3.67
C VAL A 22 -8.61 9.58 4.61
N LYS A 23 -9.74 9.27 5.24
CA LYS A 23 -9.88 8.06 6.07
C LYS A 23 -8.73 7.88 7.09
N ILE A 24 -8.25 8.99 7.67
CA ILE A 24 -7.08 9.00 8.58
C ILE A 24 -7.28 8.02 9.74
N LYS A 25 -8.45 8.04 10.40
CA LYS A 25 -8.76 7.13 11.51
C LYS A 25 -8.76 5.64 11.09
N PRO A 26 -9.45 5.24 10.02
CA PRO A 26 -9.30 3.90 9.44
C PRO A 26 -7.86 3.51 9.10
N THR A 27 -7.08 4.43 8.53
CA THR A 27 -5.67 4.20 8.17
C THR A 27 -4.82 3.92 9.41
N ILE A 28 -4.97 4.70 10.48
CA ILE A 28 -4.28 4.45 11.76
C ILE A 28 -4.65 3.05 12.29
N LYS A 29 -5.91 2.64 12.19
CA LYS A 29 -6.33 1.28 12.60
C LYS A 29 -5.67 0.20 11.75
N ALA A 30 -5.58 0.39 10.43
CA ALA A 30 -4.89 -0.53 9.52
C ALA A 30 -3.39 -0.65 9.85
N MET A 31 -2.71 0.47 10.14
CA MET A 31 -1.33 0.45 10.61
C MET A 31 -1.21 -0.31 11.94
N LEU A 32 -2.04 0.02 12.94
CA LEU A 32 -2.04 -0.66 14.23
C LEU A 32 -2.27 -2.17 14.11
N TYR A 33 -3.21 -2.56 13.23
CA TYR A 33 -3.52 -3.95 12.94
C TYR A 33 -2.33 -4.65 12.28
N SER A 34 -1.61 -3.97 11.39
CA SER A 34 -0.41 -4.51 10.75
C SER A 34 0.72 -4.79 11.75
N MET A 35 0.81 -3.99 12.81
CA MET A 35 1.81 -4.15 13.87
C MET A 35 1.46 -5.22 14.93
N ARG A 36 0.36 -5.98 14.78
CA ARG A 36 -0.12 -6.88 15.85
C ARG A 36 0.80 -8.08 16.08
N GLY A 37 1.46 -8.56 15.03
CA GLY A 37 2.40 -9.68 15.06
C GLY A 37 3.80 -9.31 14.55
N ILE A 38 4.09 -8.01 14.41
CA ILE A 38 5.30 -7.50 13.77
C ILE A 38 5.80 -6.29 14.54
N ASP A 39 7.10 -6.27 14.84
CA ASP A 39 7.82 -5.10 15.31
C ASP A 39 8.66 -4.55 14.14
N PHE A 40 8.18 -3.44 13.58
CA PHE A 40 8.87 -2.68 12.52
C PHE A 40 9.95 -1.78 13.12
N GLY A 41 11.00 -1.49 12.36
CA GLY A 41 12.05 -0.54 12.76
C GLY A 41 11.53 0.88 12.97
N ASP A 42 10.52 1.27 12.19
CA ASP A 42 9.84 2.55 12.29
C ASP A 42 8.38 2.43 11.80
N ALA A 43 7.51 3.37 12.19
CA ALA A 43 6.17 3.47 11.64
C ALA A 43 5.73 4.93 11.54
N VAL A 44 5.32 5.38 10.35
CA VAL A 44 4.96 6.77 10.07
C VAL A 44 3.62 6.93 9.39
N LEU A 45 2.82 7.84 9.93
CA LEU A 45 1.65 8.39 9.26
C LEU A 45 2.01 9.76 8.67
N ILE A 46 1.97 9.85 7.35
CA ILE A 46 2.19 11.06 6.57
C ILE A 46 0.82 11.65 6.21
N THR A 47 0.45 12.78 6.80
CA THR A 47 -0.86 13.40 6.58
C THR A 47 -0.90 14.89 6.93
N HIS A 48 -1.86 15.58 6.32
CA HIS A 48 -2.06 17.02 6.44
C HIS A 48 -2.54 17.55 7.79
N GLU A 49 -3.02 16.69 8.67
CA GLU A 49 -3.43 17.11 10.02
C GLU A 49 -2.94 16.10 11.05
N LYS A 50 -2.35 16.59 12.15
CA LYS A 50 -1.91 15.70 13.22
C LYS A 50 -3.13 15.09 13.91
N PRO A 51 -3.33 13.76 13.86
CA PRO A 51 -4.50 13.15 14.46
C PRO A 51 -4.46 13.27 15.99
N PHE A 52 -5.60 13.62 16.60
CA PHE A 52 -5.72 13.60 18.05
C PHE A 52 -5.50 12.19 18.59
N MET A 53 -4.65 12.05 19.62
CA MET A 53 -4.26 10.77 20.21
C MET A 53 -3.62 9.77 19.23
N LEU A 54 -2.75 10.24 18.32
CA LEU A 54 -1.92 9.34 17.52
C LEU A 54 -1.11 8.41 18.45
N PRO A 55 -1.17 7.07 18.27
CA PRO A 55 -0.42 6.13 19.10
C PRO A 55 1.08 6.42 19.06
N LYS A 56 1.75 6.41 20.23
CA LYS A 56 3.19 6.77 20.37
C LYS A 56 4.14 6.00 19.45
N LYS A 57 3.76 4.76 19.10
CA LYS A 57 4.53 3.89 18.19
C LYS A 57 4.40 4.26 16.70
N ILE A 58 3.57 5.26 16.35
CA ILE A 58 3.43 5.80 15.00
C ILE A 58 3.84 7.26 15.07
N ARG A 59 4.94 7.62 14.40
CA ARG A 59 5.33 9.03 14.27
C ARG A 59 4.46 9.75 13.24
N TYR A 60 4.40 11.05 13.39
CA TYR A 60 3.67 11.94 12.52
C TYR A 60 4.63 12.66 11.56
N ALA A 61 4.28 12.69 10.28
CA ALA A 61 4.91 13.55 9.28
C ALA A 61 3.84 14.44 8.64
N HIS A 62 4.11 15.74 8.60
CA HIS A 62 3.19 16.72 8.02
C HIS A 62 3.44 16.88 6.52
N ILE A 63 2.37 17.03 5.76
CA ILE A 63 2.37 17.40 4.33
C ILE A 63 1.22 18.38 4.09
N ASP A 64 1.20 19.03 2.93
CA ASP A 64 -0.02 19.73 2.51
C ASP A 64 -1.17 18.73 2.24
N LYS A 65 -2.40 19.25 2.26
CA LYS A 65 -3.58 18.43 1.99
C LYS A 65 -3.54 17.89 0.55
N ILE A 66 -3.61 16.57 0.45
CA ILE A 66 -3.86 15.87 -0.81
C ILE A 66 -5.37 15.87 -1.05
N ASP A 67 -5.81 16.63 -2.04
CA ASP A 67 -7.20 16.77 -2.47
C ASP A 67 -7.47 16.09 -3.83
N GLU A 68 -6.43 15.60 -4.51
CA GLU A 68 -6.49 14.95 -5.81
C GLU A 68 -5.65 13.68 -5.84
N ILE A 69 -6.10 12.68 -6.59
CA ILE A 69 -5.42 11.38 -6.70
C ILE A 69 -4.03 11.52 -7.35
N ASN A 70 -3.85 12.43 -8.31
CA ASN A 70 -2.56 12.64 -8.96
C ASN A 70 -1.51 13.19 -7.99
N LYS A 71 -1.92 14.04 -7.03
CA LYS A 71 -1.02 14.51 -5.96
C LYS A 71 -0.60 13.38 -5.04
N PHE A 72 -1.51 12.44 -4.74
CA PHE A 72 -1.16 11.23 -3.99
C PHE A 72 -0.13 10.39 -4.75
N ASN A 73 -0.37 10.09 -6.03
CA ASN A 73 0.52 9.26 -6.83
C ASN A 73 1.90 9.93 -6.98
N TYR A 74 1.94 11.23 -7.26
CA TYR A 74 3.19 12.00 -7.32
C TYR A 74 3.95 11.93 -6.00
N ALA A 75 3.27 12.16 -4.87
CA ALA A 75 3.90 12.10 -3.56
C ALA A 75 4.42 10.69 -3.23
N CYS A 76 3.73 9.64 -3.65
CA CYS A 76 4.20 8.26 -3.51
C CYS A 76 5.49 7.99 -4.31
N VAL A 77 5.68 8.62 -5.47
CA VAL A 77 6.86 8.43 -6.33
C VAL A 77 8.04 9.30 -5.88
N TYR A 78 7.82 10.59 -5.62
CA TYR A 78 8.91 11.57 -5.47
C TYR A 78 9.13 12.06 -4.03
N GLU A 79 8.12 11.97 -3.18
CA GLU A 79 8.15 12.61 -1.85
C GLU A 79 8.27 11.59 -0.71
N LEU A 80 7.77 10.38 -0.93
CA LEU A 80 7.66 9.35 0.11
C LEU A 80 9.01 9.05 0.77
N GLY A 81 10.08 8.96 -0.03
CA GLY A 81 11.45 8.68 0.43
C GLY A 81 12.00 9.67 1.46
N LYS A 82 11.52 10.93 1.47
CA LYS A 82 11.96 11.98 2.40
C LYS A 82 11.59 11.68 3.86
N TYR A 83 10.62 10.79 4.06
CA TYR A 83 10.09 10.47 5.37
C TYR A 83 10.57 9.11 5.89
N ILE A 84 11.51 8.43 5.25
CA ILE A 84 11.87 7.03 5.55
C ILE A 84 13.27 6.94 6.13
N ASN A 85 13.43 6.16 7.21
CA ASN A 85 14.68 6.04 7.98
C ASN A 85 15.33 4.64 7.88
N THR A 86 14.78 3.75 7.05
CA THR A 86 15.15 2.34 6.96
C THR A 86 15.33 1.90 5.51
N ASP A 87 15.91 0.72 5.31
CA ASP A 87 16.24 0.20 3.97
C ASP A 87 15.01 -0.11 3.12
N TYR A 88 13.87 -0.43 3.74
CA TYR A 88 12.61 -0.73 3.05
C TYR A 88 11.44 -0.01 3.69
N ILE A 89 10.36 0.13 2.92
CA ILE A 89 9.04 0.49 3.42
C ILE A 89 8.06 -0.65 3.18
N LEU A 90 7.01 -0.68 3.99
CA LEU A 90 5.76 -1.34 3.67
C LEU A 90 4.66 -0.26 3.62
N LEU A 91 4.23 0.11 2.41
CA LEU A 91 3.16 1.07 2.21
C LEU A 91 1.81 0.38 2.42
N VAL A 92 1.01 0.91 3.33
CA VAL A 92 -0.34 0.41 3.65
C VAL A 92 -1.38 1.53 3.54
N HIS A 93 -2.62 1.12 3.26
CA HIS A 93 -3.79 1.98 3.16
C HIS A 93 -4.87 1.57 4.16
N TYR A 94 -5.94 2.35 4.26
CA TYR A 94 -7.10 1.96 5.06
C TYR A 94 -7.79 0.68 4.55
N ASP A 95 -7.57 0.33 3.28
CA ASP A 95 -8.15 -0.78 2.56
C ASP A 95 -7.13 -1.77 2.00
N GLY A 96 -5.88 -1.69 2.44
CA GLY A 96 -4.94 -2.77 2.20
C GLY A 96 -3.74 -2.68 3.14
N PHE A 97 -3.49 -3.76 3.86
CA PHE A 97 -2.60 -3.80 5.01
C PHE A 97 -2.23 -5.26 5.33
N VAL A 98 -1.40 -5.47 6.35
CA VAL A 98 -0.95 -6.82 6.73
C VAL A 98 -2.10 -7.64 7.33
N ILE A 99 -2.37 -8.80 6.73
CA ILE A 99 -3.43 -9.72 7.14
C ILE A 99 -2.89 -11.01 7.75
N TYR A 100 -1.76 -11.54 7.31
CA TYR A 100 -1.16 -12.75 7.89
C TYR A 100 0.32 -12.52 8.18
N PRO A 101 0.69 -11.95 9.35
CA PRO A 101 2.08 -11.74 9.74
C PRO A 101 2.97 -12.98 9.63
N GLU A 102 2.40 -14.17 9.87
CA GLU A 102 3.04 -15.47 9.76
C GLU A 102 3.37 -15.90 8.32
N SER A 103 2.78 -15.24 7.33
CA SER A 103 3.05 -15.51 5.90
C SER A 103 4.24 -14.71 5.36
N TRP A 104 4.93 -13.96 6.22
CA TRP A 104 6.16 -13.25 5.85
C TRP A 104 7.24 -14.23 5.36
N ARG A 105 8.02 -13.79 4.38
CA ARG A 105 9.18 -14.50 3.86
C ARG A 105 10.35 -13.54 3.74
N ASP A 106 11.52 -13.95 4.22
CA ASP A 106 12.73 -13.13 4.16
C ASP A 106 13.09 -12.76 2.72
N GLU A 107 12.80 -13.63 1.74
CA GLU A 107 13.03 -13.41 0.30
C GLU A 107 12.28 -12.18 -0.26
N PHE A 108 11.27 -11.65 0.43
CA PHE A 108 10.60 -10.41 0.02
C PHE A 108 11.55 -9.22 0.00
N LEU A 109 12.61 -9.25 0.83
CA LEU A 109 13.62 -8.20 0.90
C LEU A 109 14.69 -8.34 -0.20
N ASP A 110 14.69 -9.41 -0.99
CA ASP A 110 15.63 -9.56 -2.12
C ASP A 110 15.26 -8.66 -3.33
N TYR A 111 14.12 -7.97 -3.25
CA TYR A 111 13.53 -7.16 -4.29
C TYR A 111 13.34 -5.71 -3.86
N ASP A 112 13.51 -4.79 -4.80
CA ASP A 112 13.27 -3.36 -4.62
C ASP A 112 11.79 -3.00 -4.72
N TYR A 113 10.98 -3.82 -5.40
CA TYR A 113 9.53 -3.68 -5.44
C TYR A 113 8.84 -5.03 -5.33
N ILE A 114 7.83 -5.11 -4.45
CA ILE A 114 6.86 -6.20 -4.41
C ILE A 114 5.49 -5.65 -4.03
N GLY A 115 4.49 -5.98 -4.83
CA GLY A 115 3.08 -5.68 -4.54
C GLY A 115 2.22 -6.90 -4.82
N SER A 116 0.90 -6.68 -4.95
CA SER A 116 -0.01 -7.78 -5.29
C SER A 116 0.13 -8.15 -6.77
N PRO A 117 0.08 -9.45 -7.11
CA PRO A 117 0.07 -9.86 -8.50
C PRO A 117 -1.13 -9.31 -9.28
N TRP A 118 -0.89 -8.97 -10.55
CA TRP A 118 -1.92 -8.63 -11.51
C TRP A 118 -2.32 -9.86 -12.36
N PRO A 119 -3.61 -10.00 -12.68
CA PRO A 119 -4.05 -11.03 -13.63
C PRO A 119 -3.46 -10.73 -15.02
N LEU A 120 -3.46 -11.72 -15.90
CA LEU A 120 -3.15 -11.46 -17.30
C LEU A 120 -4.21 -10.50 -17.87
N PRO A 121 -3.80 -9.49 -18.66
CA PRO A 121 -4.74 -8.64 -19.36
C PRO A 121 -5.52 -9.47 -20.40
N PRO A 122 -6.78 -9.12 -20.71
CA PRO A 122 -7.51 -9.71 -21.84
C PRO A 122 -6.72 -9.58 -23.16
N ASP A 123 -6.96 -10.50 -24.09
CA ASP A 123 -6.25 -10.53 -25.39
C ASP A 123 -6.47 -9.25 -26.22
N ASP A 124 -7.59 -8.56 -26.01
CA ASP A 124 -7.97 -7.32 -26.70
C ASP A 124 -7.51 -6.04 -25.99
N ASP A 125 -6.77 -6.15 -24.88
CA ASP A 125 -6.23 -5.01 -24.13
C ASP A 125 -4.73 -4.84 -24.40
N PRO A 126 -4.32 -3.89 -25.28
CA PRO A 126 -2.92 -3.70 -25.63
C PRO A 126 -2.13 -2.89 -24.60
N VAL A 127 -2.77 -2.35 -23.56
CA VAL A 127 -2.17 -1.34 -22.67
C VAL A 127 -1.90 -1.88 -21.29
N LYS A 128 -2.88 -2.59 -20.69
CA LYS A 128 -2.77 -2.96 -19.27
C LYS A 128 -1.56 -3.85 -19.01
N TYR A 129 -0.93 -3.60 -17.87
CA TYR A 129 0.11 -4.45 -17.29
C TYR A 129 1.29 -4.70 -18.24
N ARG A 130 1.67 -3.67 -19.02
CA ARG A 130 2.81 -3.74 -19.93
C ARG A 130 3.72 -2.54 -19.75
N ASP A 131 5.01 -2.75 -19.93
CA ASP A 131 5.98 -1.67 -20.10
C ASP A 131 5.93 -1.09 -21.53
N PRO A 132 6.68 -0.01 -21.85
CA PRO A 132 6.69 0.59 -23.18
C PRO A 132 7.15 -0.35 -24.31
N ASP A 133 7.92 -1.39 -24.01
CA ASP A 133 8.38 -2.40 -24.97
C ASP A 133 7.36 -3.54 -25.16
N GLY A 134 6.24 -3.51 -24.42
CA GLY A 134 5.16 -4.50 -24.50
C GLY A 134 5.37 -5.73 -23.61
N LYS A 135 6.41 -5.76 -22.76
CA LYS A 135 6.66 -6.85 -21.81
C LYS A 135 5.53 -6.89 -20.78
N ILE A 136 4.96 -8.06 -20.56
CA ILE A 136 3.91 -8.24 -19.53
C ILE A 136 4.54 -8.13 -18.14
N ILE A 137 3.97 -7.24 -17.33
CA ILE A 137 4.30 -7.01 -15.92
C ILE A 137 3.23 -7.67 -15.06
N ARG A 138 3.61 -8.64 -14.24
CA ARG A 138 2.66 -9.43 -13.42
C ARG A 138 2.55 -8.95 -11.98
N VAL A 139 3.27 -7.90 -11.58
CA VAL A 139 3.31 -7.40 -10.21
C VAL A 139 3.23 -5.89 -10.21
N GLY A 140 2.34 -5.35 -9.38
CA GLY A 140 2.18 -3.93 -9.10
C GLY A 140 1.36 -3.78 -7.82
N ASN A 141 0.54 -2.74 -7.70
CA ASN A 141 -0.28 -2.38 -6.53
C ASN A 141 0.35 -1.36 -5.58
N SER A 142 -0.47 -0.38 -5.18
CA SER A 142 -0.09 0.65 -4.21
C SER A 142 0.37 0.09 -2.87
N VAL A 143 -0.34 -0.90 -2.32
CA VAL A 143 0.07 -1.63 -1.12
C VAL A 143 1.21 -2.55 -1.49
N GLY A 144 2.39 -2.24 -0.99
CA GLY A 144 3.60 -2.89 -1.45
C GLY A 144 4.80 -2.57 -0.59
N LEU A 145 5.79 -3.43 -0.70
CA LEU A 145 7.11 -3.20 -0.15
C LEU A 145 8.01 -2.61 -1.22
N ARG A 146 8.74 -1.56 -0.83
CA ARG A 146 9.65 -0.82 -1.71
C ARG A 146 10.96 -0.59 -0.99
N SER A 147 12.09 -0.77 -1.66
CA SER A 147 13.39 -0.40 -1.09
C SER A 147 13.56 1.12 -1.08
N LYS A 148 14.43 1.62 -0.19
CA LYS A 148 14.82 3.03 -0.17
C LYS A 148 15.50 3.44 -1.49
N LYS A 149 16.27 2.52 -2.09
CA LYS A 149 16.85 2.69 -3.43
C LYS A 149 15.76 3.06 -4.45
N LEU A 150 14.69 2.27 -4.53
CA LEU A 150 13.60 2.55 -5.48
C LEU A 150 12.88 3.86 -5.20
N LEU A 151 12.70 4.24 -3.93
CA LEU A 151 12.05 5.51 -3.57
C LEU A 151 12.84 6.75 -4.02
N ASP A 152 14.15 6.63 -4.19
CA ASP A 152 15.01 7.77 -4.53
C ASP A 152 15.32 7.84 -6.03
N LEU A 153 15.34 6.68 -6.71
CA LEU A 153 15.74 6.59 -8.12
C LEU A 153 14.93 7.45 -9.10
N PRO A 154 13.58 7.55 -9.00
CA PRO A 154 12.82 8.40 -9.91
C PRO A 154 13.30 9.85 -9.92
N GLY A 155 13.60 10.40 -8.74
CA GLY A 155 14.16 11.74 -8.61
C GLY A 155 15.61 11.82 -9.08
N GLN A 156 16.45 10.85 -8.74
CA GLN A 156 17.87 10.82 -9.14
C GLN A 156 18.08 10.72 -10.65
N LEU A 157 17.21 9.97 -11.33
CA LEU A 157 17.23 9.81 -12.78
C LEU A 157 16.48 10.93 -13.52
N ASN A 158 15.84 11.84 -12.78
CA ASN A 158 14.95 12.88 -13.33
C ASN A 158 13.88 12.31 -14.27
N LEU A 159 13.25 11.21 -13.86
CA LEU A 159 12.21 10.58 -14.66
C LEU A 159 11.03 11.56 -14.83
N PRO A 160 10.47 11.71 -16.03
CA PRO A 160 9.37 12.63 -16.27
C PRO A 160 8.08 12.14 -15.60
N TRP A 161 7.39 13.04 -14.89
CA TRP A 161 6.04 12.79 -14.39
C TRP A 161 5.00 13.02 -15.50
N GLU A 162 4.68 11.95 -16.21
CA GLU A 162 3.76 11.96 -17.34
C GLU A 162 2.78 10.79 -17.26
N SER A 163 1.60 10.96 -17.85
CA SER A 163 0.63 9.86 -17.92
C SER A 163 1.11 8.77 -18.84
N PHE A 164 0.93 7.51 -18.43
CA PHE A 164 1.08 6.36 -19.31
C PHE A 164 -0.31 5.92 -19.78
N TYR A 165 -0.64 6.19 -21.06
CA TYR A 165 -1.98 5.97 -21.63
C TYR A 165 -3.14 6.68 -20.86
N GLY A 166 -2.86 7.84 -20.27
CA GLY A 166 -3.83 8.61 -19.46
C GLY A 166 -3.89 8.22 -17.98
N TRP A 167 -3.07 7.26 -17.54
CA TRP A 167 -3.00 6.80 -16.16
C TRP A 167 -1.81 7.42 -15.43
N TYR A 168 -2.03 7.86 -14.19
CA TYR A 168 -1.02 8.45 -13.32
C TYR A 168 -0.76 7.61 -12.06
N ASN A 169 -1.16 6.34 -12.06
CA ASN A 169 -0.99 5.49 -10.89
C ASN A 169 0.51 5.28 -10.62
N GLU A 170 0.90 5.39 -9.36
CA GLU A 170 2.30 5.29 -8.95
C GLU A 170 2.88 3.88 -9.14
N ASP A 171 2.06 2.83 -9.00
CA ASP A 171 2.48 1.46 -9.26
C ASP A 171 2.69 1.23 -10.75
N GLY A 172 1.82 1.77 -11.61
CA GLY A 172 2.03 1.82 -13.06
C GLY A 172 3.27 2.62 -13.45
N PHE A 173 3.55 3.74 -12.78
CA PHE A 173 4.78 4.50 -12.98
C PHE A 173 6.02 3.65 -12.69
N LEU A 174 6.05 3.03 -11.51
CA LEU A 174 7.23 2.29 -11.02
C LEU A 174 7.40 0.92 -11.70
N CYS A 175 6.32 0.23 -12.06
CA CYS A 175 6.37 -1.16 -12.52
C CYS A 175 6.17 -1.32 -14.02
N CYS A 176 5.54 -0.35 -14.69
CA CYS A 176 5.28 -0.41 -16.13
C CYS A 176 6.05 0.68 -16.86
N HIS A 177 5.65 1.95 -16.68
CA HIS A 177 6.13 3.07 -17.49
C HIS A 177 7.66 3.19 -17.47
N HIS A 178 8.24 3.28 -16.27
CA HIS A 178 9.68 3.44 -16.09
C HIS A 178 10.38 2.15 -15.64
N HIS A 179 9.77 0.99 -15.93
CA HIS A 179 10.29 -0.31 -15.51
C HIS A 179 11.73 -0.52 -15.99
N LYS A 180 11.98 -0.23 -17.27
CA LYS A 180 13.26 -0.46 -17.93
C LYS A 180 14.37 0.43 -17.38
N GLU A 181 14.07 1.71 -17.16
CA GLU A 181 14.98 2.71 -16.61
C GLU A 181 15.39 2.32 -15.18
N LEU A 182 14.42 1.91 -14.36
CA LEU A 182 14.65 1.49 -12.99
C LEU A 182 15.38 0.14 -12.92
N GLU A 183 15.01 -0.84 -13.76
CA GLU A 183 15.71 -2.13 -13.88
C GLU A 183 17.16 -1.94 -14.36
N ALA A 184 17.40 -1.04 -15.32
CA ALA A 184 18.75 -0.69 -15.78
C ALA A 184 19.59 0.01 -14.70
N ALA A 185 18.95 0.77 -13.78
CA ALA A 185 19.58 1.30 -12.56
C ALA A 185 19.76 0.22 -11.45
N GLY A 186 19.45 -1.04 -11.78
CA GLY A 186 19.64 -2.21 -10.94
C GLY A 186 18.53 -2.44 -9.92
N CYS A 187 17.32 -1.88 -10.11
CA CYS A 187 16.17 -2.29 -9.31
C CYS A 187 15.73 -3.71 -9.67
N LYS A 188 15.36 -4.48 -8.65
CA LYS A 188 14.81 -5.83 -8.78
C LYS A 188 13.32 -5.83 -8.48
N TYR A 189 12.52 -6.39 -9.37
CA TYR A 189 11.09 -6.55 -9.17
C TYR A 189 10.79 -8.00 -8.81
N ALA A 190 9.94 -8.22 -7.80
CA ALA A 190 9.53 -9.57 -7.43
C ALA A 190 8.77 -10.25 -8.58
N PRO A 191 9.09 -11.51 -8.91
CA PRO A 191 8.31 -12.26 -9.88
C PRO A 191 7.01 -12.76 -9.21
N ILE A 192 6.04 -13.20 -10.02
CA ILE A 192 4.70 -13.59 -9.53
C ILE A 192 4.75 -14.74 -8.53
N GLU A 193 5.70 -15.66 -8.69
CA GLU A 193 5.93 -16.83 -7.85
C GLU A 193 6.21 -16.44 -6.39
N VAL A 194 6.83 -15.26 -6.19
CA VAL A 194 7.07 -14.65 -4.89
C VAL A 194 5.90 -13.76 -4.49
N ALA A 195 5.47 -12.86 -5.38
CA ALA A 195 4.45 -11.85 -5.10
C ALA A 195 3.09 -12.42 -4.68
N ARG A 196 2.71 -13.61 -5.17
CA ARG A 196 1.45 -14.28 -4.77
C ARG A 196 1.37 -14.65 -3.29
N TYR A 197 2.51 -14.78 -2.62
CA TYR A 197 2.57 -14.99 -1.17
C TYR A 197 2.69 -13.68 -0.40
N PHE A 198 3.10 -12.60 -1.06
CA PHE A 198 3.21 -11.28 -0.46
C PHE A 198 1.87 -10.58 -0.36
N GLY A 199 1.09 -10.53 -1.45
CA GLY A 199 -0.10 -9.69 -1.52
C GLY A 199 -1.20 -10.28 -2.39
N ARG A 200 -2.44 -9.88 -2.12
CA ARG A 200 -3.60 -10.19 -2.96
C ARG A 200 -4.56 -9.01 -3.06
N GLU A 201 -4.79 -8.54 -4.28
CA GLU A 201 -5.90 -7.62 -4.59
C GLU A 201 -7.08 -8.35 -5.24
N GLN A 202 -6.79 -9.22 -6.19
CA GLN A 202 -7.76 -10.01 -6.94
C GLN A 202 -7.46 -11.50 -6.78
N THR A 203 -8.51 -12.32 -6.77
CA THR A 203 -8.39 -13.78 -6.75
C THR A 203 -8.46 -14.28 -8.19
N PHE A 204 -7.43 -15.02 -8.60
CA PHE A 204 -7.33 -15.70 -9.90
C PHE A 204 -6.48 -16.96 -9.74
N GLU A 205 -6.26 -17.73 -10.82
CA GLU A 205 -5.67 -19.07 -10.76
C GLU A 205 -4.40 -19.15 -9.89
N GLU A 206 -3.42 -18.27 -10.11
CA GLU A 206 -2.15 -18.32 -9.36
C GLU A 206 -2.23 -17.82 -7.90
N THR A 207 -3.31 -17.15 -7.49
CA THR A 207 -3.47 -16.55 -6.14
C THR A 207 -4.55 -17.24 -5.28
N THR A 208 -5.34 -18.14 -5.88
CA THR A 208 -6.45 -18.83 -5.22
C THR A 208 -5.95 -19.76 -4.11
N GLY A 209 -6.60 -19.72 -2.94
CA GLY A 209 -6.26 -20.57 -1.80
C GLY A 209 -4.95 -20.23 -1.08
N ILE A 210 -4.24 -19.18 -1.50
CA ILE A 210 -3.04 -18.69 -0.82
C ILE A 210 -3.44 -17.78 0.34
N LYS A 211 -2.75 -17.90 1.48
CA LYS A 211 -2.79 -16.91 2.56
C LYS A 211 -1.66 -15.88 2.33
N PRO A 212 -1.97 -14.69 1.81
CA PRO A 212 -0.94 -13.70 1.50
C PRO A 212 -0.55 -12.89 2.74
N PHE A 213 0.68 -12.40 2.80
CA PHE A 213 1.12 -11.52 3.90
C PHE A 213 0.26 -10.24 4.02
N THR A 214 -0.06 -9.61 2.89
CA THR A 214 -0.90 -8.41 2.76
C THR A 214 -2.10 -8.65 1.85
N PHE A 215 -3.03 -7.70 1.84
CA PHE A 215 -4.10 -7.65 0.85
C PHE A 215 -4.37 -6.20 0.43
N HIS A 216 -5.13 -6.01 -0.65
CA HIS A 216 -5.72 -4.72 -1.02
C HIS A 216 -7.14 -4.93 -1.54
N LYS A 217 -8.09 -4.10 -1.10
CA LYS A 217 -9.53 -4.21 -1.38
C LYS A 217 -10.16 -5.51 -0.88
N TRP A 218 -11.49 -5.53 -0.77
CA TRP A 218 -12.24 -6.66 -0.19
C TRP A 218 -13.00 -7.47 -1.24
N GLY A 219 -12.40 -7.70 -2.41
CA GLY A 219 -12.95 -8.57 -3.44
C GLY A 219 -12.59 -10.05 -3.22
N GLY A 220 -13.42 -10.96 -3.73
CA GLY A 220 -13.14 -12.41 -3.68
C GLY A 220 -12.85 -12.92 -2.27
N GLU A 221 -11.75 -13.67 -2.12
CA GLU A 221 -11.31 -14.23 -0.83
C GLU A 221 -10.89 -13.17 0.21
N ASN A 222 -10.80 -11.89 -0.15
CA ASN A 222 -10.53 -10.80 0.81
C ASN A 222 -11.81 -10.27 1.48
N ALA A 223 -13.01 -10.73 1.10
CA ALA A 223 -14.29 -10.14 1.49
C ALA A 223 -14.50 -10.01 3.02
N ASP A 224 -14.01 -11.00 3.76
CA ASP A 224 -14.18 -11.12 5.21
C ASP A 224 -13.06 -10.46 6.03
N PHE A 225 -12.05 -9.89 5.37
CA PHE A 225 -11.00 -9.17 6.07
C PHE A 225 -11.54 -7.90 6.76
N PRO A 226 -10.89 -7.45 7.86
CA PRO A 226 -11.41 -6.33 8.65
C PRO A 226 -11.64 -5.06 7.84
N LYS A 227 -12.75 -4.36 8.11
CA LYS A 227 -13.12 -3.05 7.53
C LYS A 227 -13.20 -2.01 8.64
N PHE A 228 -12.28 -1.05 8.65
CA PHE A 228 -12.16 -0.05 9.73
C PHE A 228 -12.95 1.24 9.50
N ASP A 229 -13.57 1.38 8.32
CA ASP A 229 -14.34 2.54 7.89
C ASP A 229 -15.83 2.48 8.26
N LYS A 230 -16.33 1.29 8.64
CA LYS A 230 -17.72 1.11 9.07
C LYS A 230 -18.00 2.02 10.26
N THR A 231 -18.89 2.98 10.03
CA THR A 231 -19.43 3.84 11.08
C THR A 231 -20.05 2.92 12.14
N PRO A 232 -19.72 3.06 13.44
CA PRO A 232 -20.38 2.27 14.47
C PRO A 232 -21.90 2.45 14.33
N TRP A 233 -22.66 1.36 14.34
CA TRP A 233 -24.13 1.41 14.27
C TRP A 233 -24.72 2.38 15.30
N ILE A 234 -24.03 2.54 16.44
CA ILE A 234 -24.33 3.53 17.49
C ILE A 234 -24.36 4.96 16.95
N LYS A 235 -23.45 5.36 16.05
CA LYS A 235 -23.45 6.70 15.44
C LYS A 235 -24.58 6.90 14.43
N VAL A 236 -25.01 5.84 13.75
CA VAL A 236 -26.20 5.86 12.87
C VAL A 236 -27.46 6.04 13.72
N LEU A 237 -27.56 5.28 14.82
CA LEU A 237 -28.67 5.39 15.78
C LEU A 237 -28.69 6.77 16.46
N TYR A 238 -27.54 7.30 16.89
CA TYR A 238 -27.42 8.62 17.50
C TYR A 238 -27.82 9.74 16.53
N ARG A 239 -27.48 9.63 15.24
CA ARG A 239 -27.95 10.56 14.21
C ARG A 239 -29.46 10.45 14.00
N ARG A 240 -30.03 9.24 13.99
CA ARG A 240 -31.49 9.04 13.91
C ARG A 240 -32.23 9.65 15.10
N ILE A 241 -31.71 9.48 16.31
CA ILE A 241 -32.31 10.06 17.53
C ILE A 241 -32.19 11.60 17.54
N ARG A 242 -31.02 12.14 17.17
CA ARG A 242 -30.74 13.58 17.23
C ARG A 242 -31.40 14.40 16.12
N TYR A 243 -31.62 13.80 14.94
CA TYR A 243 -32.17 14.49 13.77
C TYR A 243 -33.55 13.97 13.32
N GLY A 244 -34.04 12.86 13.88
CA GLY A 244 -35.37 12.31 13.59
C GLY A 244 -36.55 13.01 14.30
N ARG A 245 -36.29 14.04 15.12
CA ARG A 245 -37.31 14.80 15.87
C ARG A 245 -37.73 16.13 15.21
N LYS A 246 -37.34 16.40 13.96
CA LYS A 246 -37.61 17.67 13.26
C LYS A 246 -38.58 17.57 12.07
N LYS A 247 -39.47 16.58 12.07
CA LYS A 247 -40.59 16.49 11.13
C LYS A 247 -41.88 16.15 11.88
N GLU A 248 -42.39 17.14 12.57
CA GLU A 248 -43.81 17.36 12.90
C GLU A 248 -43.87 18.87 13.20
N ASP A 249 -44.87 19.55 12.64
CA ASP A 249 -45.07 21.01 12.56
C ASP A 249 -44.48 21.73 11.33
N THR A 250 -45.05 21.43 10.16
CA THR A 250 -45.50 22.43 9.14
C THR A 250 -46.58 21.80 8.28
#